data_AF-A0A8K0XDP7-F1
#
_entry.id   AF-A0A8K0XDP7-F1
#
_cell.length_a   1.000
_cell.length_b   1.000
_cell.length_c   1.000
_cell.angle_alpha   90.00
_cell.angle_beta   90.00
_cell.angle_gamma   90.00
#
_symmetry.space_group_name_H-M   'P 1'
#
loop_
_entity.id
_entity.type
_entity.pdbx_description
1 polymer ?
#
loop_
_entity_poly.entity_id
_entity_poly.type
_entity_poly.pdbx_seq_one_letter_code
_entity_poly.pdbx_strand_id
1 'polypeptide(L)'
;LPFTALCYIILQLLLSHMCSHLAYQPLTMADAWVLDTHIAHCIHDYLSFPFHFDSFLLFLPLDCFGFVFSSIAHINASVMLSGVQYDLNHFILPFQQMAHITLNDWTCSFNGCHHPFSSCSLSHPFRAHTFFPVAWCTVWQVLSSLYVTGYNFCSFFFTFSLSFRGHVTYITCLFNHVTGSHDSVM
;
A
#
# COMPACT_ATOMS: atom_id res chain seq x y z
N LEU A 1 3.50 9.48 30.48
CA LEU A 1 2.93 9.77 29.14
C LEU A 1 2.13 8.53 28.75
N PRO A 2 0.86 8.63 28.31
CA PRO A 2 0.10 7.44 27.96
C PRO A 2 0.76 6.74 26.77
N PHE A 3 0.85 5.41 26.83
CA PHE A 3 1.51 4.58 25.82
C PHE A 3 1.04 4.91 24.41
N THR A 4 -0.26 5.12 24.23
CA THR A 4 -0.88 5.52 22.97
C THR A 4 -0.31 6.83 22.43
N ALA A 5 -0.17 7.88 23.26
CA ALA A 5 0.38 9.16 22.81
C ALA A 5 1.85 9.05 22.39
N LEU A 6 2.64 8.21 23.07
CA LEU A 6 4.02 7.92 22.68
C LEU A 6 4.05 7.21 21.31
N CYS A 7 3.18 6.22 21.10
CA CYS A 7 3.05 5.52 19.82
C CYS A 7 2.67 6.49 18.70
N TYR A 8 1.69 7.38 18.92
CA TYR A 8 1.30 8.39 17.93
C TYR A 8 2.44 9.36 17.59
N ILE A 9 3.23 9.80 18.56
CA ILE A 9 4.36 10.72 18.32
C ILE A 9 5.45 10.03 17.51
N ILE A 10 5.86 8.82 17.90
CA ILE A 10 6.87 8.04 17.16
C ILE A 10 6.38 7.80 15.74
N LEU A 11 5.11 7.42 15.60
CA LEU A 11 4.51 7.14 14.31
C LEU A 11 4.46 8.38 13.41
N GLN A 12 4.10 9.54 13.96
CA GLN A 12 4.08 10.80 13.21
C GLN A 12 5.48 11.17 12.70
N LEU A 13 6.51 11.02 13.54
CA LEU A 13 7.89 11.28 13.15
C LEU A 13 8.35 10.28 12.07
N LEU A 14 8.06 8.99 12.27
CA LEU A 14 8.41 7.92 11.35
C LEU A 14 7.72 8.11 9.99
N LEU A 15 6.42 8.39 9.99
CA LEU A 15 5.62 8.67 8.79
C LEU A 15 6.20 9.82 7.99
N SER A 16 6.56 10.93 8.65
CA SER A 16 7.08 12.11 7.96
C SER A 16 8.35 11.81 7.17
N HIS A 17 9.23 10.97 7.72
CA HIS A 17 10.48 10.58 7.07
C HIS A 17 10.23 9.46 6.04
N MET A 18 9.52 8.40 6.42
CA MET A 18 9.32 7.22 5.57
C MET A 18 8.48 7.51 4.33
N CYS A 19 7.42 8.32 4.42
CA CYS A 19 6.61 8.65 3.25
C CYS A 19 7.45 9.31 2.15
N SER A 20 8.43 10.15 2.51
CA SER A 20 9.32 10.76 1.54
C SER A 20 10.21 9.73 0.85
N HIS A 21 10.82 8.81 1.62
CA HIS A 21 11.66 7.73 1.07
C HIS A 21 10.86 6.75 0.21
N LEU A 22 9.67 6.35 0.67
CA LEU A 22 8.79 5.44 -0.06
C LEU A 22 8.29 6.05 -1.37
N ALA A 23 8.06 7.36 -1.42
CA ALA A 23 7.69 8.05 -2.65
C ALA A 23 8.81 8.01 -3.71
N TYR A 24 10.07 8.09 -3.30
CA TYR A 24 11.21 7.99 -4.22
C TYR A 24 11.54 6.55 -4.59
N GLN A 25 11.45 5.63 -3.64
CA GLN A 25 11.80 4.22 -3.82
C GLN A 25 10.65 3.33 -3.33
N PRO A 26 9.69 3.00 -4.20
CA PRO A 26 8.62 2.08 -3.86
C PRO A 26 9.16 0.72 -3.46
N LEU A 27 8.65 0.20 -2.33
CA LEU A 27 8.95 -1.15 -1.89
C LEU A 27 7.97 -2.14 -2.51
N THR A 28 8.43 -3.37 -2.72
CA THR A 28 7.51 -4.47 -2.99
C THR A 28 6.67 -4.74 -1.75
N MET A 29 5.46 -5.29 -1.93
CA MET A 29 4.63 -5.64 -0.77
C MET A 29 5.34 -6.65 0.14
N ALA A 30 6.04 -7.63 -0.42
CA ALA A 30 6.79 -8.61 0.40
C ALA A 30 7.84 -7.92 1.30
N ASP A 31 8.65 -7.01 0.74
CA ASP A 31 9.68 -6.30 1.49
C ASP A 31 9.09 -5.39 2.57
N ALA A 32 7.96 -4.74 2.25
CA ALA A 32 7.28 -3.87 3.21
C ALA A 32 6.75 -4.65 4.41
N TRP A 33 6.24 -5.87 4.21
CA TRP A 33 5.81 -6.76 5.30
C TRP A 33 6.99 -7.26 6.13
N VAL A 34 8.13 -7.56 5.50
CA VAL A 34 9.36 -7.92 6.24
C VAL A 34 9.83 -6.75 7.11
N LEU A 35 9.71 -5.52 6.63
CA LEU A 35 10.07 -4.35 7.43
C LEU A 35 9.11 -4.15 8.62
N ASP A 36 7.82 -4.40 8.42
CA ASP A 36 6.82 -4.36 9.49
C ASP A 36 7.11 -5.39 10.60
N THR A 37 7.52 -6.61 10.25
CA THR A 37 7.91 -7.60 11.27
C THR A 37 9.16 -7.18 12.03
N HIS A 38 10.13 -6.55 11.37
CA HIS A 38 11.34 -6.05 12.06
C HIS A 38 11.03 -4.92 13.03
N ILE A 39 10.13 -4.00 12.66
CA ILE A 39 9.65 -2.95 13.55
C ILE A 39 8.91 -3.56 14.73
N ALA A 40 8.09 -4.58 14.49
CA ALA A 40 7.39 -5.28 15.55
C ALA A 40 8.34 -5.90 16.57
N HIS A 41 9.42 -6.54 16.11
CA HIS A 41 10.47 -7.07 16.98
C HIS A 41 11.19 -5.97 17.77
N CYS A 42 11.56 -4.87 17.11
CA CYS A 42 12.21 -3.74 17.79
C CYS A 42 11.33 -3.13 18.90
N ILE A 43 10.03 -2.97 18.62
CA ILE A 43 9.05 -2.48 19.61
C ILE A 43 8.90 -3.48 20.76
N HIS A 44 8.84 -4.78 20.45
CA HIS A 44 8.78 -5.83 21.45
C HIS A 44 9.98 -5.78 22.40
N ASP A 45 11.20 -5.68 21.85
CA ASP A 45 12.44 -5.60 22.62
C ASP A 45 12.47 -4.33 23.50
N TYR A 46 12.08 -3.19 22.94
CA TYR A 46 12.06 -1.91 23.65
C TYR A 46 11.06 -1.90 24.81
N LEU A 47 9.87 -2.48 24.62
CA LEU A 47 8.83 -2.54 25.64
C LEU A 47 9.01 -3.72 26.61
N SER A 48 9.89 -4.66 26.28
CA SER A 48 10.20 -5.84 27.09
C SER A 48 8.93 -6.59 27.54
N PHE A 49 7.98 -6.77 26.61
CA PHE A 49 6.75 -7.48 26.92
C PHE A 49 7.06 -8.94 27.30
N PRO A 50 6.38 -9.51 28.30
CA PRO A 50 6.66 -10.87 28.78
C PRO A 50 6.20 -11.98 27.81
N PHE A 51 5.50 -11.62 26.73
CA PHE A 51 4.99 -12.55 25.72
C PHE A 51 5.37 -12.06 24.31
N HIS A 52 5.69 -13.02 23.43
CA HIS A 52 5.88 -12.76 22.01
C HIS A 52 4.51 -12.59 21.37
N PHE A 53 4.16 -11.37 20.98
CA PHE A 53 2.92 -11.10 20.25
C PHE A 53 3.15 -11.24 18.75
N ASP A 54 2.11 -11.64 18.03
CA ASP A 54 2.11 -11.62 16.57
C ASP A 54 2.30 -10.18 16.07
N SER A 55 3.22 -9.95 15.13
CA SER A 55 3.50 -8.65 14.55
C SER A 55 2.23 -7.95 14.06
N PHE A 56 1.23 -8.72 13.62
CA PHE A 56 -0.06 -8.19 13.17
C PHE A 56 -0.83 -7.42 14.27
N LEU A 57 -0.68 -7.81 15.54
CA LEU A 57 -1.40 -7.19 16.66
C LEU A 57 -0.99 -5.73 16.89
N LEU A 58 0.25 -5.37 16.56
CA LEU A 58 0.70 -3.98 16.63
C LEU A 58 -0.07 -3.07 15.68
N PHE A 59 -0.36 -3.56 14.48
CA PHE A 59 -0.98 -2.77 13.42
C PHE A 59 -2.51 -2.76 13.47
N LEU A 60 -3.09 -3.57 14.36
CA LEU A 60 -4.52 -3.70 14.51
C LEU A 60 -5.13 -2.47 15.21
N PRO A 61 -6.36 -2.04 14.84
CA PRO A 61 -7.07 -0.99 15.55
C PRO A 61 -7.39 -1.36 17.01
N LEU A 62 -7.61 -0.34 17.84
CA LEU A 62 -7.99 -0.51 19.26
C LEU A 62 -9.28 -1.31 19.42
N ASP A 63 -10.23 -1.16 18.51
CA ASP A 63 -11.51 -1.88 18.52
C ASP A 63 -11.32 -3.40 18.36
N CYS A 64 -10.17 -3.81 17.82
CA CYS A 64 -9.76 -5.20 17.69
C CYS A 64 -8.67 -5.59 18.71
N PHE A 65 -8.55 -4.85 19.83
CA PHE A 65 -7.55 -5.05 20.87
C PHE A 65 -6.09 -4.87 20.40
N GLY A 66 -5.86 -4.07 19.36
CA GLY A 66 -4.52 -3.77 18.85
C GLY A 66 -3.88 -2.50 19.43
N PHE A 67 -2.66 -2.21 18.96
CA PHE A 67 -1.86 -1.07 19.42
C PHE A 67 -1.85 0.15 18.48
N VAL A 68 -2.54 0.08 17.33
CA VAL A 68 -2.70 1.21 16.38
C VAL A 68 -1.38 1.78 15.84
N PHE A 69 -0.40 0.91 15.60
CA PHE A 69 0.74 1.30 14.77
C PHE A 69 0.31 1.33 13.30
N SER A 70 0.79 2.30 12.53
CA SER A 70 0.63 2.22 11.06
C SER A 70 1.64 1.23 10.49
N SER A 71 1.14 0.25 9.75
CA SER A 71 1.97 -0.65 8.95
C SER A 71 2.62 0.10 7.79
N ILE A 72 3.90 -0.16 7.55
CA ILE A 72 4.66 0.32 6.40
C ILE A 72 4.10 -0.24 5.11
N ALA A 73 3.68 -1.51 5.08
CA ALA A 73 3.01 -2.06 3.90
C ALA A 73 1.77 -1.23 3.53
N HIS A 74 1.00 -0.80 4.54
CA HIS A 74 -0.16 0.06 4.33
C HIS A 74 0.22 1.47 3.85
N ILE A 75 1.25 2.08 4.47
CA ILE A 75 1.74 3.40 4.08
C ILE A 75 2.27 3.37 2.64
N ASN A 76 3.10 2.39 2.31
CA ASN A 76 3.66 2.19 0.97
C ASN A 76 2.54 2.05 -0.08
N ALA A 77 1.54 1.19 0.19
CA ALA A 77 0.36 1.05 -0.65
C ALA A 77 -0.37 2.38 -0.85
N SER A 78 -0.61 3.15 0.22
CA SER A 78 -1.33 4.42 0.17
C SER A 78 -0.60 5.49 -0.64
N VAL A 79 0.72 5.58 -0.50
CA VAL A 79 1.57 6.53 -1.25
C VAL A 79 1.59 6.14 -2.72
N MET A 80 1.72 4.85 -3.04
CA MET A 80 1.72 4.38 -4.43
C MET A 80 0.39 4.59 -5.13
N LEU A 81 -0.72 4.27 -4.46
CA LEU A 81 -2.05 4.49 -5.00
C LEU A 81 -2.28 5.97 -5.29
N SER A 82 -1.95 6.83 -4.33
CA SER A 82 -2.09 8.28 -4.48
C SER A 82 -1.18 8.84 -5.57
N GLY A 83 0.05 8.35 -5.68
CA GLY A 83 1.03 8.78 -6.71
C GLY A 83 0.57 8.44 -8.12
N VAL A 84 0.22 7.17 -8.37
CA VAL A 84 -0.29 6.74 -9.68
C VAL A 84 -1.59 7.47 -10.02
N GLN A 85 -2.44 7.72 -9.02
CA GLN A 85 -3.68 8.48 -9.20
C GLN A 85 -3.43 9.92 -9.57
N TYR A 86 -2.49 10.56 -8.89
CA TYR A 86 -2.10 11.92 -9.15
C TYR A 86 -1.49 12.07 -10.55
N ASP A 87 -0.62 11.15 -10.97
CA ASP A 87 0.04 11.20 -12.28
C ASP A 87 -0.96 11.08 -13.43
N LEU A 88 -1.90 10.12 -13.36
CA LEU A 88 -2.91 9.91 -14.40
C LEU A 88 -4.03 10.97 -14.39
N ASN A 89 -4.34 11.53 -13.23
CA ASN A 89 -5.41 12.54 -13.08
C ASN A 89 -4.84 13.95 -12.85
N HIS A 90 -3.60 14.20 -13.28
CA HIS A 90 -2.93 15.46 -12.98
C HIS A 90 -3.72 16.62 -13.59
N PHE A 91 -4.00 17.66 -12.79
CA PHE A 91 -4.76 18.84 -13.23
C PHE A 91 -4.07 19.65 -14.35
N ILE A 92 -2.78 19.43 -14.57
CA ILE A 92 -1.97 20.10 -15.59
C ILE A 92 -1.90 19.12 -16.76
N LEU A 93 -2.59 19.47 -17.85
CA LEU A 93 -2.77 18.60 -19.01
C LEU A 93 -1.44 18.03 -19.56
N PRO A 94 -0.34 18.79 -19.69
CA PRO A 94 0.94 18.23 -20.11
C PRO A 94 1.45 17.06 -19.25
N PHE A 95 1.34 17.15 -17.92
CA PHE A 95 1.79 16.07 -17.04
C PHE A 95 0.90 14.84 -17.14
N GLN A 96 -0.42 15.04 -17.18
CA GLN A 96 -1.37 13.96 -17.43
C GLN A 96 -1.11 13.27 -18.77
N GLN A 97 -0.90 14.04 -19.84
CA GLN A 97 -0.58 13.50 -21.16
C GLN A 97 0.71 12.69 -21.14
N MET A 98 1.75 13.20 -20.49
CA MET A 98 3.01 12.49 -20.34
C MET A 98 2.84 11.18 -19.55
N ALA A 99 2.04 11.18 -18.48
CA ALA A 99 1.72 9.97 -17.72
C ALA A 99 0.98 8.93 -18.58
N HIS A 100 0.00 9.35 -19.40
CA HIS A 100 -0.70 8.46 -20.32
C HIS A 100 0.20 7.93 -21.45
N ILE A 101 1.07 8.76 -22.02
CA ILE A 101 2.07 8.33 -23.00
C ILE A 101 2.99 7.28 -22.38
N THR A 102 3.52 7.56 -21.18
CA THR A 102 4.40 6.65 -20.46
C THR A 102 3.69 5.31 -20.15
N LEU A 103 2.43 5.37 -19.74
CA LEU A 103 1.61 4.17 -19.56
C LEU A 103 1.43 3.39 -20.86
N ASN A 104 1.14 4.07 -21.98
CA ASN A 104 1.01 3.44 -23.28
C ASN A 104 2.32 2.81 -23.76
N ASP A 105 3.46 3.45 -23.50
CA ASP A 105 4.78 2.90 -23.80
C ASP A 105 5.06 1.65 -22.96
N TRP A 106 4.83 1.71 -21.65
CA TRP A 106 4.99 0.51 -20.81
C TRP A 106 4.07 -0.61 -21.24
N THR A 107 2.80 -0.35 -21.51
CA THR A 107 1.85 -1.41 -21.90
C THR A 107 2.16 -1.99 -23.27
N CYS A 108 2.24 -1.17 -24.32
CA CYS A 108 2.36 -1.65 -25.70
C CYS A 108 3.79 -1.80 -26.20
N SER A 109 4.67 -0.85 -25.92
CA SER A 109 6.05 -0.88 -26.41
C SER A 109 6.89 -1.91 -25.66
N PHE A 110 6.66 -2.09 -24.36
CA PHE A 110 7.47 -2.97 -23.51
C PHE A 110 6.76 -4.25 -23.04
N ASN A 111 5.43 -4.31 -23.00
CA ASN A 111 4.71 -5.45 -22.39
C ASN A 111 3.63 -6.06 -23.31
N GLY A 112 3.77 -5.96 -24.64
CA GLY A 112 2.88 -6.66 -25.59
C GLY A 112 1.42 -6.22 -25.53
N CYS A 113 1.17 -4.96 -25.18
CA CYS A 113 -0.14 -4.36 -24.92
C CYS A 113 -0.91 -4.99 -23.75
N HIS A 114 -0.19 -5.57 -22.77
CA HIS A 114 -0.77 -5.95 -21.50
C HIS A 114 -0.80 -4.75 -20.53
N HIS A 115 -1.92 -4.58 -19.82
CA HIS A 115 -2.06 -3.53 -18.81
C HIS A 115 -1.28 -3.89 -17.53
N PRO A 116 -0.66 -2.94 -16.80
CA PRO A 116 -0.01 -3.22 -15.52
C PRO A 116 -0.94 -3.91 -14.51
N PHE A 117 -2.24 -3.58 -14.57
CA PHE A 117 -3.28 -4.14 -13.72
C PHE A 117 -3.86 -5.48 -14.20
N SER A 118 -3.23 -6.16 -15.16
CA SER A 118 -3.63 -7.52 -15.56
C SER A 118 -2.49 -8.53 -15.50
N SER A 119 -1.25 -8.06 -15.42
CA SER A 119 -0.06 -8.89 -15.66
C SER A 119 1.11 -8.62 -14.71
N CYS A 120 0.94 -7.77 -13.69
CA CYS A 120 1.96 -7.58 -12.67
C CYS A 120 2.13 -8.86 -11.83
N SER A 121 3.15 -9.65 -12.18
CA SER A 121 3.72 -10.67 -11.31
C SER A 121 5.06 -10.19 -10.78
N LEU A 122 5.14 -9.96 -9.46
CA LEU A 122 6.39 -9.69 -8.76
C LEU A 122 7.29 -10.94 -8.64
N SER A 123 6.86 -12.09 -9.18
CA SER A 123 7.54 -13.38 -9.04
C SER A 123 8.70 -13.63 -9.99
N HIS A 124 9.18 -12.63 -10.75
CA HIS A 124 10.33 -12.83 -11.61
C HIS A 124 11.39 -11.74 -11.49
N PRO A 125 12.57 -12.08 -10.92
CA PRO A 125 13.74 -11.24 -11.06
C PRO A 125 14.18 -11.35 -12.52
N PHE A 126 14.17 -10.23 -13.25
CA PHE A 126 14.86 -10.09 -14.54
C PHE A 126 14.43 -11.04 -15.69
N ARG A 127 13.12 -11.21 -15.98
CA ARG A 127 12.75 -11.55 -17.37
C ARG A 127 12.84 -10.28 -18.21
N ALA A 128 13.83 -10.25 -19.10
CA ALA A 128 14.33 -9.08 -19.84
C ALA A 128 13.32 -8.33 -20.74
N HIS A 129 12.03 -8.68 -20.74
CA HIS A 129 11.07 -8.20 -21.76
C HIS A 129 9.69 -7.79 -21.23
N THR A 130 9.46 -7.76 -19.92
CA THR A 130 8.20 -7.23 -19.36
C THR A 130 8.50 -6.45 -18.09
N PHE A 131 8.51 -5.12 -18.18
CA PHE A 131 8.88 -4.23 -17.07
C PHE A 131 7.72 -3.30 -16.75
N PHE A 132 7.12 -3.50 -15.56
CA PHE A 132 6.27 -2.49 -14.93
C PHE A 132 6.99 -1.96 -13.70
N PRO A 133 6.92 -0.65 -13.43
CA PRO A 133 7.49 -0.11 -12.20
C PRO A 133 6.81 -0.71 -10.97
N VAL A 134 7.58 -0.88 -9.89
CA VAL A 134 7.11 -1.48 -8.62
C VAL A 134 5.85 -0.79 -8.11
N ALA A 135 5.76 0.55 -8.22
CA ALA A 135 4.58 1.32 -7.84
C ALA A 135 3.28 0.80 -8.48
N TRP A 136 3.30 0.50 -9.78
CA TRP A 136 2.13 0.00 -10.51
C TRP A 136 1.77 -1.43 -10.11
N CYS A 137 2.76 -2.27 -9.84
CA CYS A 137 2.51 -3.61 -9.33
C CYS A 137 1.96 -3.61 -7.90
N THR A 138 2.47 -2.74 -7.04
CA THR A 138 1.93 -2.55 -5.68
C THR A 138 0.47 -2.09 -5.74
N VAL A 139 0.15 -1.13 -6.62
CA VAL A 139 -1.23 -0.67 -6.83
C VAL A 139 -2.12 -1.82 -7.33
N TRP A 140 -1.66 -2.63 -8.29
CA TRP A 140 -2.42 -3.80 -8.74
C TRP A 140 -2.70 -4.77 -7.59
N GLN A 141 -1.68 -5.13 -6.81
CA GLN A 141 -1.83 -6.05 -5.69
C GLN A 141 -2.86 -5.56 -4.68
N VAL A 142 -2.80 -4.29 -4.30
CA VAL A 142 -3.75 -3.68 -3.38
C VAL A 142 -5.16 -3.68 -3.96
N LEU A 143 -5.34 -3.28 -5.21
CA LEU A 143 -6.67 -3.25 -5.84
C LEU A 143 -7.25 -4.65 -6.07
N SER A 144 -6.40 -5.62 -6.40
CA SER A 144 -6.80 -7.02 -6.52
C SER A 144 -7.25 -7.61 -5.18
N SER A 145 -6.60 -7.25 -4.07
CA SER A 145 -7.04 -7.65 -2.72
C SER A 145 -8.36 -7.01 -2.29
N LEU A 146 -8.70 -5.85 -2.86
CA LEU A 146 -9.95 -5.14 -2.60
C LEU A 146 -11.10 -5.56 -3.53
N TYR A 147 -10.94 -6.64 -4.31
CA TYR A 147 -11.91 -7.16 -5.28
C TYR A 147 -12.38 -6.13 -6.34
N VAL A 148 -11.57 -5.11 -6.63
CA VAL A 148 -11.85 -4.17 -7.72
C VAL A 148 -11.48 -4.83 -9.05
N THR A 149 -12.45 -5.49 -9.68
CA THR A 149 -12.25 -6.18 -10.97
C THR A 149 -12.30 -5.20 -12.16
N GLY A 150 -11.54 -5.55 -13.21
CA GLY A 150 -11.02 -4.65 -14.26
C GLY A 150 -12.00 -3.81 -15.11
N TYR A 151 -13.32 -3.94 -14.94
CA TYR A 151 -14.31 -3.13 -15.66
C TYR A 151 -14.74 -1.86 -14.91
N ASN A 152 -14.61 -1.82 -13.58
CA ASN A 152 -14.92 -0.65 -12.75
C ASN A 152 -13.70 0.24 -12.47
N PHE A 153 -12.54 -0.11 -13.03
CA PHE A 153 -11.25 0.49 -12.69
C PHE A 153 -11.14 1.96 -13.13
N CYS A 154 -11.48 2.26 -14.39
CA CYS A 154 -11.48 3.64 -14.91
C CYS A 154 -12.51 4.53 -14.18
N SER A 155 -13.61 3.99 -13.69
CA SER A 155 -14.60 4.78 -12.94
C SER A 155 -14.16 5.00 -11.49
N PHE A 156 -13.55 4.00 -10.85
CA PHE A 156 -13.10 4.09 -9.45
C PHE A 156 -11.91 5.05 -9.29
N PHE A 157 -10.94 4.98 -10.19
CA PHE A 157 -9.71 5.78 -10.12
C PHE A 157 -9.96 7.29 -10.34
N PHE A 158 -10.97 7.64 -11.13
CA PHE A 158 -11.35 9.03 -11.42
C PHE A 158 -12.33 9.63 -10.39
N THR A 159 -13.02 8.81 -9.59
CA THR A 159 -14.08 9.30 -8.67
C THR A 159 -13.59 9.42 -7.21
N PHE A 160 -12.58 8.65 -6.79
CA PHE A 160 -12.11 8.58 -5.40
C PHE A 160 -11.15 9.73 -5.01
N SER A 161 -11.49 10.98 -5.36
CA SER A 161 -10.65 12.17 -5.18
C SER A 161 -10.77 12.82 -3.78
N LEU A 162 -11.79 12.46 -2.98
CA LEU A 162 -12.18 13.25 -1.80
C LEU A 162 -11.96 12.63 -0.42
N SER A 163 -11.62 11.34 -0.29
CA SER A 163 -11.62 10.68 1.04
C SER A 163 -10.23 10.53 1.69
N PHE A 164 -9.14 10.51 0.91
CA PHE A 164 -7.81 10.17 1.45
C PHE A 164 -7.15 11.25 2.31
N ARG A 165 -7.58 12.51 2.21
CA ARG A 165 -6.96 13.61 2.98
C ARG A 165 -7.43 13.66 4.45
N GLY A 166 -8.49 12.94 4.80
CA GLY A 166 -9.05 12.90 6.16
C GLY A 166 -9.04 11.51 6.82
N HIS A 167 -8.64 10.46 6.11
CA HIS A 167 -8.86 9.08 6.55
C HIS A 167 -7.67 8.15 6.29
N VAL A 168 -6.60 8.36 7.04
CA VAL A 168 -5.68 7.25 7.39
C VAL A 168 -6.40 6.23 8.31
N THR A 169 -7.60 6.54 8.79
CA THR A 169 -8.44 5.72 9.69
C THR A 169 -9.55 4.89 9.03
N TYR A 170 -9.94 5.10 7.76
CA TYR A 170 -11.02 4.30 7.15
C TYR A 170 -10.55 3.11 6.32
N ILE A 171 -9.28 3.07 5.93
CA ILE A 171 -8.75 1.95 5.15
C ILE A 171 -8.47 0.73 6.06
N THR A 172 -8.30 0.94 7.36
CA THR A 172 -8.27 -0.13 8.37
C THR A 172 -9.60 -0.89 8.47
N CYS A 173 -10.76 -0.25 8.23
CA CYS A 173 -12.05 -0.94 8.22
C CYS A 173 -12.29 -1.78 6.96
N LEU A 174 -11.79 -1.34 5.79
CA LEU A 174 -11.93 -2.11 4.55
C LEU A 174 -10.95 -3.29 4.47
N PHE A 175 -9.74 -3.17 5.05
CA PHE A 175 -8.79 -4.28 5.10
C PHE A 175 -9.21 -5.39 6.09
N ASN A 176 -9.80 -5.05 7.24
CA ASN A 176 -10.23 -6.05 8.23
C ASN A 176 -11.51 -6.82 7.86
N HIS A 177 -12.34 -6.30 6.95
CA HIS A 177 -13.51 -7.05 6.49
C HIS A 177 -13.15 -8.11 5.42
N VAL A 178 -11.97 -8.04 4.82
CA VAL A 178 -11.51 -8.99 3.78
C VAL A 178 -10.63 -10.10 4.36
N THR A 179 -9.90 -9.85 5.45
CA THR A 179 -9.13 -10.90 6.15
C THR A 179 -9.97 -11.76 7.10
N GLY A 180 -11.25 -11.43 7.31
CA GLY A 180 -12.18 -12.17 8.17
C GLY A 180 -13.08 -13.21 7.47
N SER A 181 -12.77 -13.62 6.24
CA SER A 181 -13.57 -14.61 5.47
C SER A 181 -12.77 -15.85 5.03
N HIS A 182 -11.87 -16.33 5.88
CA HIS A 182 -11.47 -17.74 5.82
C HIS A 182 -11.70 -18.37 7.18
N ASP A 183 -12.37 -19.53 7.13
CA ASP A 183 -12.68 -20.47 8.21
C ASP A 183 -14.02 -20.28 8.93
N SER A 184 -15.10 -20.64 8.23
CA SER A 184 -16.31 -21.25 8.82
C SER A 184 -17.15 -21.98 7.78
N VAL A 185 -16.66 -23.09 7.20
CA VAL A 185 -17.53 -24.19 6.75
C VAL A 185 -16.78 -25.51 6.97
N MET A 186 -17.49 -26.43 7.61
CA MET A 186 -17.18 -27.85 7.88
C MET A 186 -16.56 -28.61 6.71
#